data_AF-F8NSE5-F1
#
_entry.id   AF-F8NSE5-F1
#
_cell.length_a   1.000
_cell.length_b   1.000
_cell.length_c   1.000
_cell.angle_alpha   90.00
_cell.angle_beta   90.00
_cell.angle_gamma   90.00
#
_symmetry.space_group_name_H-M   'P 1'
#
loop_
_entity.id
_entity.type
_entity.pdbx_description
1 polymer ?
#
loop_
_entity_poly.entity_id
_entity_poly.type
_entity_poly.pdbx_seq_one_letter_code
_entity_poly.pdbx_strand_id
1 'polypeptide(L)'
;MYEYVKAVPQKPLPDPAKFVKREGEGEKHAQRRRNADQEAEMSAMTCVAVYMLLMSFSQKGIDRLRNHQEHMRMRHPDGEFVVSEGFDDALTWFKDHFIKCNDRAALVKTWLPAQYDGPKTWLDQLVYDRALMLSRTAARKELLDQATRPDECEKLYEESLWCLYALQDDLQAGNPFMEEDRNTISTWITRTKLRLVRCRARMGMTDRDRIKDAMADQNLVDARYPPPWEPQAVEQVQQQQQQTQLQQQQS
;
A
#
# COMPACT_ATOMS: atom_id res chain seq x y z
N MET A 1 -3.45 -4.51 -13.14
CA MET A 1 -4.92 -4.46 -13.24
C MET A 1 -5.39 -3.77 -14.51
N TYR A 2 -5.06 -2.49 -14.75
CA TYR A 2 -5.41 -1.80 -16.01
C TYR A 2 -5.00 -2.58 -17.28
N GLU A 3 -3.76 -3.05 -17.38
CA GLU A 3 -3.31 -3.81 -18.56
C GLU A 3 -4.06 -5.14 -18.73
N TYR A 4 -4.44 -5.80 -17.63
CA TYR A 4 -5.25 -7.02 -17.67
C TYR A 4 -6.63 -6.74 -18.25
N VAL A 5 -7.33 -5.72 -17.74
CA VAL A 5 -8.66 -5.32 -18.25
C VAL A 5 -8.56 -4.84 -19.70
N LYS A 6 -7.51 -4.09 -20.05
CA LYS A 6 -7.25 -3.62 -21.41
C LYS A 6 -7.02 -4.76 -22.39
N ALA A 7 -6.40 -5.85 -21.96
CA ALA A 7 -6.11 -7.03 -22.77
C ALA A 7 -7.35 -7.89 -23.07
N VAL A 8 -8.47 -7.69 -22.36
CA VAL A 8 -9.74 -8.35 -22.70
C VAL A 8 -10.19 -7.88 -24.09
N PRO A 9 -10.34 -8.78 -25.08
CA PRO A 9 -10.56 -8.38 -26.47
C PRO A 9 -11.91 -7.70 -26.71
N GLN A 10 -12.95 -8.12 -25.98
CA GLN A 10 -14.32 -7.64 -26.16
C GLN A 10 -14.58 -6.40 -25.28
N LYS A 11 -14.98 -5.30 -25.91
CA LYS A 11 -15.39 -4.05 -25.26
C LYS A 11 -16.67 -3.52 -25.93
N PRO A 12 -17.69 -3.06 -25.17
CA PRO A 12 -17.84 -3.19 -23.71
C PRO A 12 -17.77 -4.65 -23.24
N LEU A 13 -17.39 -4.86 -21.99
CA LEU A 13 -17.30 -6.16 -21.38
C LEU A 13 -18.68 -6.84 -21.40
N PRO A 14 -18.76 -8.18 -21.57
CA PRO A 14 -20.01 -8.91 -21.45
C PRO A 14 -20.66 -8.68 -20.08
N ASP A 15 -21.98 -8.52 -20.05
CA ASP A 15 -22.77 -8.45 -18.81
C ASP A 15 -22.94 -9.87 -18.23
N PRO A 16 -22.34 -10.19 -17.06
CA PRO A 16 -22.42 -11.54 -16.52
C PRO A 16 -23.83 -11.92 -16.04
N ALA A 17 -24.71 -10.94 -15.79
CA ALA A 17 -26.10 -11.19 -15.44
C ALA A 17 -26.94 -11.63 -16.66
N LYS A 18 -26.47 -11.29 -17.87
CA LYS A 18 -27.09 -11.70 -19.15
C LYS A 18 -26.36 -12.87 -19.80
N PHE A 19 -25.59 -13.64 -19.03
CA PHE A 19 -24.83 -14.77 -19.56
C PHE A 19 -25.77 -15.82 -20.16
N VAL A 20 -25.52 -16.17 -21.43
CA VAL A 20 -26.20 -17.27 -22.12
C VAL A 20 -25.15 -18.25 -22.65
N LYS A 21 -25.43 -19.55 -22.46
CA LYS A 21 -24.62 -20.64 -23.00
C LYS A 21 -24.77 -20.68 -24.53
N ARG A 22 -23.66 -20.81 -25.26
CA ARG A 22 -23.69 -20.88 -26.73
C ARG A 22 -24.19 -22.25 -27.18
N GLU A 23 -24.84 -22.30 -28.33
CA GLU A 23 -25.27 -23.56 -28.94
C GLU A 23 -24.05 -24.47 -29.20
N GLY A 24 -24.13 -25.73 -28.78
CA GLY A 24 -23.02 -26.70 -28.88
C GLY A 24 -21.88 -26.52 -27.87
N GLU A 25 -21.92 -25.52 -26.98
CA GLU A 25 -20.88 -25.32 -25.97
C GLU A 25 -20.92 -26.40 -24.87
N GLY A 26 -19.77 -26.94 -24.48
CA GLY A 26 -19.69 -27.83 -23.32
C GLY A 26 -19.95 -27.09 -22.01
N GLU A 27 -20.60 -27.72 -21.03
CA GLU A 27 -20.96 -27.07 -19.75
C GLU A 27 -19.73 -26.52 -18.99
N LYS A 28 -18.63 -27.27 -18.97
CA LYS A 28 -17.35 -26.81 -18.38
C LYS A 28 -16.80 -25.56 -19.07
N HIS A 29 -16.93 -25.47 -20.40
CA HIS A 29 -16.47 -24.31 -21.17
C HIS A 29 -17.35 -23.09 -20.92
N ALA A 30 -18.67 -23.29 -20.90
CA ALA A 30 -19.63 -22.25 -20.55
C ALA A 30 -19.36 -21.69 -19.15
N GLN A 31 -19.13 -22.55 -18.15
CA GLN A 31 -18.82 -22.10 -16.79
C GLN A 31 -17.50 -21.32 -16.73
N ARG A 32 -16.45 -21.78 -17.41
CA ARG A 32 -15.17 -21.06 -17.48
C ARG A 32 -15.33 -19.67 -18.11
N ARG A 33 -16.11 -19.57 -19.18
CA ARG A 33 -16.40 -18.29 -19.85
C ARG A 33 -17.18 -17.35 -18.93
N ARG A 34 -18.22 -17.86 -18.24
CA ARG A 34 -18.98 -17.08 -17.24
C ARG A 34 -18.08 -16.53 -16.15
N ASN A 35 -17.19 -17.37 -15.59
CA ASN A 35 -16.25 -16.94 -14.55
C ASN A 35 -15.27 -15.88 -15.07
N ALA A 36 -14.78 -16.03 -16.31
CA ALA A 36 -13.89 -15.05 -16.93
C ALA A 36 -14.60 -13.70 -17.18
N ASP A 37 -15.87 -13.72 -17.61
CA ASP A 37 -16.68 -12.51 -17.79
C ASP A 37 -16.88 -11.80 -16.43
N GLN A 38 -17.17 -12.55 -15.36
CA GLN A 38 -17.29 -12.01 -13.99
C GLN A 38 -15.96 -11.44 -13.47
N GLU A 39 -14.85 -12.15 -13.67
CA GLU A 39 -13.52 -11.70 -13.24
C GLU A 39 -13.08 -10.42 -13.98
N ALA A 40 -13.38 -10.33 -15.28
CA ALA A 40 -13.10 -9.15 -16.09
C ALA A 40 -13.90 -7.94 -15.61
N GLU A 41 -15.20 -8.10 -15.34
CA GLU A 41 -16.05 -7.04 -14.80
C GLU A 41 -15.57 -6.59 -13.42
N MET A 42 -15.33 -7.53 -12.49
CA MET A 42 -14.79 -7.23 -11.16
C MET A 42 -13.45 -6.50 -11.25
N SER A 43 -12.54 -6.96 -12.10
CA SER A 43 -11.23 -6.33 -12.32
C SER A 43 -11.36 -4.92 -12.88
N ALA A 44 -12.31 -4.67 -13.78
CA ALA A 44 -12.59 -3.35 -14.33
C ALA A 44 -13.15 -2.40 -13.26
N MET A 45 -14.14 -2.86 -12.47
CA MET A 45 -14.67 -2.11 -11.34
C MET A 45 -13.58 -1.79 -10.31
N THR A 46 -12.71 -2.75 -9.99
CA THR A 46 -11.59 -2.52 -9.09
C THR A 46 -10.58 -1.54 -9.66
N CYS A 47 -10.30 -1.62 -10.95
CA CYS A 47 -9.41 -0.68 -11.62
C CYS A 47 -9.93 0.75 -11.52
N VAL A 48 -11.23 0.97 -11.72
CA VAL A 48 -11.87 2.30 -11.57
C VAL A 48 -11.78 2.80 -10.14
N ALA A 49 -12.13 1.95 -9.16
CA ALA A 49 -12.10 2.30 -7.74
C ALA A 49 -10.69 2.72 -7.28
N VAL A 50 -9.66 1.95 -7.66
CA VAL A 50 -8.27 2.25 -7.33
C VAL A 50 -7.81 3.55 -7.99
N TYR A 51 -8.21 3.83 -9.24
CA TYR A 51 -7.89 5.11 -9.86
C TYR A 51 -8.60 6.29 -9.17
N MET A 52 -9.84 6.11 -8.70
CA MET A 52 -10.52 7.13 -7.92
C MET A 52 -9.83 7.41 -6.58
N LEU A 53 -9.35 6.37 -5.90
CA LEU A 53 -8.55 6.51 -4.68
C LEU A 53 -7.25 7.30 -4.95
N LEU A 54 -6.52 6.94 -6.02
CA LEU A 54 -5.29 7.64 -6.41
C LEU A 54 -5.53 9.10 -6.81
N MET A 55 -6.67 9.39 -7.45
CA MET A 55 -7.09 10.76 -7.73
C MET A 55 -7.36 11.54 -6.43
N SER A 56 -8.07 10.95 -5.47
CA SER A 56 -8.33 11.59 -4.17
C SER A 56 -7.03 11.86 -3.41
N PHE A 57 -6.10 10.91 -3.40
CA PHE A 57 -4.75 11.08 -2.85
C PHE A 57 -4.01 12.24 -3.54
N SER A 58 -4.01 12.26 -4.87
CA SER A 58 -3.32 13.32 -5.64
C SER A 58 -3.94 14.69 -5.39
N GLN A 59 -5.27 14.76 -5.29
CA GLN A 59 -6.01 15.98 -4.97
C GLN A 59 -5.63 16.50 -3.57
N LYS A 60 -5.58 15.62 -2.55
CA LYS A 60 -5.09 16.00 -1.20
C LYS A 60 -3.67 16.55 -1.24
N GLY A 61 -2.79 15.96 -2.06
CA GLY A 61 -1.42 16.46 -2.28
C GLY A 61 -1.41 17.87 -2.86
N ILE A 62 -2.19 18.10 -3.92
CA ILE A 62 -2.35 19.43 -4.55
C ILE A 62 -2.91 20.45 -3.55
N ASP A 63 -3.93 20.08 -2.78
CA ASP A 63 -4.54 20.96 -1.78
C ASP A 63 -3.54 21.35 -0.68
N ARG A 64 -2.71 20.41 -0.21
CA ARG A 64 -1.65 20.72 0.76
C ARG A 64 -0.60 21.67 0.19
N LEU A 65 -0.16 21.47 -1.05
CA LEU A 65 0.81 22.34 -1.73
C LEU A 65 0.22 23.74 -1.94
N ARG A 66 -1.04 23.83 -2.41
CA ARG A 66 -1.75 25.11 -2.56
C ARG A 66 -1.82 25.85 -1.22
N ASN A 67 -2.26 25.18 -0.16
CA ASN A 67 -2.38 25.79 1.16
C ASN A 67 -1.00 26.27 1.67
N HIS A 68 0.07 25.51 1.43
CA HIS A 68 1.42 25.95 1.80
C HIS A 68 1.83 27.23 1.05
N GLN A 69 1.61 27.27 -0.26
CA GLN A 69 1.92 28.44 -1.08
C GLN A 69 1.10 29.67 -0.67
N GLU A 70 -0.18 29.50 -0.35
CA GLU A 70 -1.03 30.57 0.14
C GLU A 70 -0.52 31.14 1.47
N HIS A 71 -0.12 30.28 2.42
CA HIS A 71 0.47 30.72 3.69
C HIS A 71 1.79 31.48 3.48
N MET A 72 2.64 31.01 2.57
CA MET A 72 3.90 31.71 2.26
C MET A 72 3.65 33.07 1.64
N ARG A 73 2.67 33.19 0.73
CA ARG A 73 2.27 34.46 0.13
C ARG A 73 1.72 35.45 1.17
N MET A 74 1.00 34.95 2.19
CA MET A 74 0.53 35.81 3.30
C MET A 74 1.67 36.28 4.20
N ARG A 75 2.69 35.43 4.42
CA ARG A 75 3.84 35.74 5.28
C ARG A 75 4.87 36.65 4.61
N HIS A 76 4.97 36.60 3.28
CA HIS A 76 5.89 37.36 2.46
C HIS A 76 5.13 38.13 1.36
N PRO A 77 4.37 39.19 1.73
CA PRO A 77 3.55 39.96 0.78
C PRO A 77 4.39 40.67 -0.30
N ASP A 78 5.66 40.90 -0.02
CA ASP A 78 6.61 41.60 -0.90
C ASP A 78 7.09 40.71 -2.06
N GLY A 79 6.69 39.42 -2.08
CA GLY A 79 7.03 38.47 -3.13
C GLY A 79 8.44 37.88 -3.03
N GLU A 80 9.23 38.26 -2.02
CA GLU A 80 10.54 37.68 -1.73
C GLU A 80 10.43 36.33 -0.99
N PHE A 81 9.75 35.36 -1.60
CA PHE A 81 9.83 33.97 -1.15
C PHE A 81 10.12 33.05 -2.32
N VAL A 82 11.02 32.10 -2.09
CA VAL A 82 11.35 31.04 -3.03
C VAL A 82 10.83 29.74 -2.42
N VAL A 83 10.04 28.99 -3.18
CA VAL A 83 9.56 27.67 -2.75
C VAL A 83 10.73 26.68 -2.72
N SER A 84 10.61 25.60 -1.95
CA SER A 84 11.67 24.59 -1.89
C SER A 84 11.89 23.94 -3.26
N GLU A 85 13.12 23.48 -3.50
CA GLU A 85 13.57 22.92 -4.78
C GLU A 85 12.68 21.77 -5.30
N GLY A 86 12.01 21.03 -4.42
CA GLY A 86 11.10 19.93 -4.80
C GLY A 86 9.62 20.30 -4.90
N PHE A 87 9.23 21.56 -4.69
CA PHE A 87 7.81 21.95 -4.66
C PHE A 87 7.15 21.81 -6.03
N ASP A 88 7.77 22.37 -7.06
CA ASP A 88 7.22 22.34 -8.43
C ASP A 88 7.23 20.93 -9.01
N ASP A 89 8.25 20.14 -8.68
CA ASP A 89 8.34 18.73 -9.03
C ASP A 89 7.20 17.93 -8.39
N ALA A 90 6.94 18.14 -7.09
CA ALA A 90 5.84 17.50 -6.39
C ALA A 90 4.48 17.90 -6.97
N LEU A 91 4.27 19.18 -7.25
CA LEU A 91 3.02 19.69 -7.83
C LEU A 91 2.77 19.08 -9.22
N THR A 92 3.80 19.07 -10.07
CA THR A 92 3.74 18.47 -11.40
C THR A 92 3.45 16.98 -11.31
N TRP A 93 4.13 16.28 -10.40
CA TRP A 93 3.92 14.85 -10.18
C TRP A 93 2.47 14.54 -9.78
N PHE A 94 1.90 15.26 -8.81
CA PHE A 94 0.51 15.05 -8.40
C PHE A 94 -0.48 15.36 -9.51
N LYS A 95 -0.27 16.47 -10.25
CA LYS A 95 -1.12 16.86 -11.37
C LYS A 95 -1.13 15.81 -12.48
N ASP A 96 0.06 15.36 -12.90
CA ASP A 96 0.19 14.35 -13.95
C ASP A 96 -0.41 13.01 -13.54
N HIS A 97 -0.24 12.62 -12.26
CA HIS A 97 -0.87 11.42 -11.72
C HIS A 97 -2.39 11.53 -11.68
N PHE A 98 -2.92 12.67 -11.26
CA PHE A 98 -4.37 12.91 -11.25
C PHE A 98 -4.95 12.78 -12.66
N ILE A 99 -4.37 13.49 -13.65
CA ILE A 99 -4.84 13.46 -15.05
C ILE A 99 -4.77 12.05 -15.62
N LYS A 100 -3.64 11.37 -15.45
CA LYS A 100 -3.46 9.99 -15.92
C LYS A 100 -4.47 9.02 -15.31
N CYS A 101 -4.76 9.16 -14.00
CA CYS A 101 -5.75 8.32 -13.33
C CYS A 101 -7.17 8.64 -13.82
N ASN A 102 -7.48 9.92 -14.02
CA ASN A 102 -8.77 10.37 -14.56
C ASN A 102 -9.01 9.80 -15.96
N ASP A 103 -8.06 9.94 -16.87
CA ASP A 103 -8.18 9.45 -18.25
C ASP A 103 -8.38 7.93 -18.29
N ARG A 104 -7.61 7.20 -17.47
CA ARG A 104 -7.74 5.74 -17.38
C ARG A 104 -9.05 5.31 -16.73
N ALA A 105 -9.49 5.97 -15.66
CA ALA A 105 -10.77 5.67 -15.03
C ALA A 105 -11.93 5.96 -15.98
N ALA A 106 -11.91 7.09 -16.68
CA ALA A 106 -12.92 7.46 -17.67
C ALA A 106 -12.97 6.42 -18.80
N LEU A 107 -11.81 6.01 -19.33
CA LEU A 107 -11.73 4.98 -20.36
C LEU A 107 -12.28 3.63 -19.87
N VAL A 108 -11.86 3.13 -18.71
CA VAL A 108 -12.33 1.84 -18.17
C VAL A 108 -13.82 1.87 -17.88
N LYS A 109 -14.38 2.99 -17.43
CA LYS A 109 -15.83 3.15 -17.25
C LYS A 109 -16.61 2.92 -18.55
N THR A 110 -16.07 3.31 -19.71
CA THR A 110 -16.69 3.02 -21.01
C THR A 110 -16.73 1.53 -21.37
N TRP A 111 -15.91 0.71 -20.71
CA TRP A 111 -15.85 -0.73 -20.94
C TRP A 111 -16.81 -1.51 -20.04
N LEU A 112 -17.40 -0.89 -19.02
CA LEU A 112 -18.35 -1.58 -18.13
C LEU A 112 -19.74 -1.73 -18.78
N PRO A 113 -20.45 -2.86 -18.58
CA PRO A 113 -21.70 -3.16 -19.27
C PRO A 113 -22.93 -2.31 -18.86
N ALA A 114 -22.95 -1.70 -17.66
CA ALA A 114 -23.99 -0.77 -17.19
C ALA A 114 -23.54 -0.01 -15.91
N GLN A 115 -24.32 0.98 -15.45
CA GLN A 115 -23.96 2.00 -14.45
C GLN A 115 -23.22 1.44 -13.22
N TYR A 116 -21.95 1.79 -13.12
CA TYR A 116 -21.16 1.61 -11.90
C TYR A 116 -21.62 2.63 -10.85
N ASP A 117 -22.33 2.15 -9.84
CA ASP A 117 -22.85 2.95 -8.70
C ASP A 117 -21.77 3.38 -7.69
N GLY A 118 -20.49 3.29 -8.07
CA GLY A 118 -19.37 3.70 -7.25
C GLY A 118 -18.67 2.55 -6.51
N PRO A 119 -17.53 2.86 -5.85
CA PRO A 119 -16.80 1.89 -5.06
C PRO A 119 -17.64 1.49 -3.85
N LYS A 120 -18.11 0.24 -3.81
CA LYS A 120 -18.66 -0.34 -2.59
C LYS A 120 -17.53 -0.47 -1.54
N THR A 121 -17.92 -0.54 -0.27
CA THR A 121 -17.13 -0.71 0.97
C THR A 121 -15.98 -1.75 0.93
N TRP A 122 -15.85 -2.53 -0.14
CA TRP A 122 -14.77 -3.50 -0.33
C TRP A 122 -13.41 -2.87 -0.71
N LEU A 123 -13.33 -1.58 -1.10
CA LEU A 123 -12.05 -0.99 -1.50
C LEU A 123 -11.03 -0.96 -0.35
N ASP A 124 -11.47 -0.56 0.84
CA ASP A 124 -10.62 -0.55 2.04
C ASP A 124 -10.16 -1.97 2.38
N GLN A 125 -11.07 -2.95 2.28
CA GLN A 125 -10.75 -4.37 2.41
C GLN A 125 -9.71 -4.82 1.38
N LEU A 126 -9.81 -4.37 0.12
CA LEU A 126 -8.86 -4.74 -0.94
C LEU A 126 -7.46 -4.14 -0.68
N VAL A 127 -7.38 -2.89 -0.24
CA VAL A 127 -6.11 -2.27 0.13
C VAL A 127 -5.51 -2.99 1.35
N TYR A 128 -6.34 -3.37 2.32
CA TYR A 128 -5.94 -4.11 3.51
C TYR A 128 -5.39 -5.50 3.15
N ASP A 129 -6.12 -6.28 2.35
CA ASP A 129 -5.70 -7.60 1.89
C ASP A 129 -4.41 -7.52 1.07
N ARG A 130 -4.27 -6.49 0.23
CA ARG A 130 -3.03 -6.24 -0.52
C ARG A 130 -1.85 -5.97 0.42
N ALA A 131 -2.04 -5.14 1.45
CA ALA A 131 -1.01 -4.85 2.44
C ALA A 131 -0.54 -6.13 3.15
N LEU A 132 -1.48 -6.93 3.67
CA LEU A 132 -1.15 -8.18 4.34
C LEU A 132 -0.46 -9.18 3.41
N MET A 133 -0.88 -9.24 2.13
CA MET A 133 -0.25 -10.10 1.14
C MET A 133 1.20 -9.70 0.86
N LEU A 134 1.48 -8.39 0.75
CA LEU A 134 2.84 -7.86 0.59
C LEU A 134 3.72 -8.22 1.80
N SER A 135 3.26 -7.93 3.02
CA SER A 135 3.98 -8.25 4.27
C SER A 135 4.23 -9.75 4.43
N ARG A 136 3.25 -10.60 4.09
CA ARG A 136 3.41 -12.07 4.11
C ARG A 136 4.41 -12.56 3.05
N THR A 137 4.41 -11.95 1.87
CA THR A 137 5.33 -12.29 0.79
C THR A 137 6.77 -11.95 1.16
N ALA A 138 6.99 -10.77 1.75
CA ALA A 138 8.28 -10.35 2.27
C ALA A 138 8.81 -11.34 3.32
N ALA A 139 7.98 -11.66 4.33
CA ALA A 139 8.36 -12.60 5.38
C ALA A 139 8.68 -14.00 4.84
N ARG A 140 7.89 -14.50 3.88
CA ARG A 140 8.17 -15.79 3.23
C ARG A 140 9.50 -15.76 2.47
N LYS A 141 9.79 -14.66 1.76
CA LYS A 141 11.05 -14.50 1.02
C LYS A 141 12.25 -14.43 1.95
N GLU A 142 12.13 -13.75 3.10
CA GLU A 142 13.19 -13.74 4.12
C GLU A 142 13.43 -15.12 4.72
N LEU A 143 12.36 -15.85 5.07
CA LEU A 143 12.46 -17.17 5.71
C LEU A 143 13.03 -18.25 4.77
N LEU A 144 12.70 -18.18 3.49
CA LEU A 144 13.11 -19.17 2.48
C LEU A 144 14.32 -18.74 1.65
N ASP A 145 14.86 -17.56 1.93
CA ASP A 145 15.93 -16.92 1.16
C ASP A 145 15.64 -16.83 -0.35
N GLN A 146 14.40 -16.43 -0.69
CA GLN A 146 13.88 -16.36 -2.06
C GLN A 146 13.84 -14.94 -2.63
N ALA A 147 14.61 -14.03 -2.04
CA ALA A 147 14.76 -12.67 -2.54
C ALA A 147 15.65 -12.68 -3.80
N THR A 148 15.14 -12.12 -4.89
CA THR A 148 15.91 -11.97 -6.14
C THR A 148 16.84 -10.76 -6.09
N ARG A 149 16.51 -9.78 -5.25
CA ARG A 149 17.32 -8.59 -5.00
C ARG A 149 17.53 -8.38 -3.50
N PRO A 150 18.66 -7.79 -3.08
CA PRO A 150 18.94 -7.51 -1.67
C PRO A 150 17.90 -6.61 -1.00
N ASP A 151 17.29 -5.70 -1.75
CA ASP A 151 16.31 -4.71 -1.30
C ASP A 151 14.85 -5.15 -1.50
N GLU A 152 14.61 -6.37 -1.98
CA GLU A 152 13.26 -6.80 -2.36
C GLU A 152 12.31 -6.91 -1.15
N CYS A 153 12.76 -7.57 -0.08
CA CYS A 153 11.96 -7.74 1.13
C CYS A 153 11.70 -6.40 1.82
N GLU A 154 12.70 -5.51 1.84
CA GLU A 154 12.56 -4.14 2.35
C GLU A 154 11.44 -3.40 1.62
N LYS A 155 11.50 -3.37 0.28
CA LYS A 155 10.50 -2.71 -0.56
C LYS A 155 9.10 -3.26 -0.36
N LEU A 156 8.96 -4.59 -0.23
CA LEU A 156 7.67 -5.22 0.01
C LEU A 156 7.06 -4.80 1.37
N TYR A 157 7.88 -4.65 2.42
CA TYR A 157 7.41 -4.13 3.69
C TYR A 157 7.07 -2.64 3.62
N GLU A 158 7.87 -1.83 2.92
CA GLU A 158 7.58 -0.41 2.71
C GLU A 158 6.27 -0.21 1.96
N GLU A 159 6.06 -0.91 0.85
CA GLU A 159 4.80 -0.89 0.10
C GLU A 159 3.61 -1.33 0.97
N SER A 160 3.80 -2.38 1.78
CA SER A 160 2.78 -2.81 2.75
C SER A 160 2.44 -1.69 3.74
N LEU A 161 3.44 -0.96 4.26
CA LEU A 161 3.22 0.15 5.19
C LEU A 161 2.48 1.30 4.52
N TRP A 162 2.83 1.65 3.27
CA TRP A 162 2.13 2.69 2.52
C TRP A 162 0.64 2.37 2.35
N CYS A 163 0.29 1.11 2.05
CA CYS A 163 -1.11 0.69 2.00
C CYS A 163 -1.82 0.82 3.36
N LEU A 164 -1.17 0.45 4.46
CA LEU A 164 -1.76 0.56 5.80
C LEU A 164 -1.93 2.02 6.25
N TYR A 165 -0.99 2.91 5.90
CA TYR A 165 -1.13 4.34 6.18
C TYR A 165 -2.25 4.98 5.37
N ALA A 166 -2.40 4.61 4.10
CA ALA A 166 -3.51 5.08 3.28
C ALA A 166 -4.85 4.73 3.93
N LEU A 167 -5.00 3.50 4.44
CA LEU A 167 -6.19 3.09 5.19
C LEU A 167 -6.39 3.89 6.47
N GLN A 168 -5.32 4.13 7.23
CA GLN A 168 -5.40 4.89 8.48
C GLN A 168 -5.87 6.33 8.25
N ASP A 169 -5.43 6.97 7.16
CA ASP A 169 -5.78 8.35 6.82
C ASP A 169 -7.18 8.50 6.20
N ASP A 170 -7.72 7.43 5.60
CA ASP A 170 -9.00 7.41 4.88
C ASP A 170 -10.15 6.68 5.62
N LEU A 171 -9.97 6.35 6.90
CA LEU A 171 -11.02 5.74 7.72
C LEU A 171 -12.33 6.58 7.66
N GLN A 172 -13.37 5.99 7.05
CA GLN A 172 -14.60 6.70 6.69
C GLN A 172 -15.43 7.08 7.91
N ALA A 173 -15.62 8.38 8.13
CA ALA A 173 -16.56 8.89 9.13
C ALA A 173 -17.96 8.30 8.89
N GLY A 174 -18.47 7.54 9.87
CA GLY A 174 -19.78 6.86 9.80
C GLY A 174 -19.73 5.33 9.76
N ASN A 175 -18.55 4.70 9.69
CA ASN A 175 -18.42 3.26 9.89
C ASN A 175 -18.60 2.89 11.39
N PRO A 176 -19.54 1.99 11.75
CA PRO A 176 -19.74 1.56 13.13
C PRO A 176 -18.54 0.87 13.80
N PHE A 177 -17.61 0.33 13.01
CA PHE A 177 -16.43 -0.42 13.47
C PHE A 177 -15.12 0.39 13.36
N MET A 178 -15.22 1.71 13.24
CA MET A 178 -14.07 2.61 13.04
C MET A 178 -12.94 2.41 14.05
N GLU A 179 -13.27 2.22 15.32
CA GLU A 179 -12.25 2.08 16.37
C GLU A 179 -11.56 0.72 16.31
N GLU A 180 -12.32 -0.35 16.08
CA GLU A 180 -11.80 -1.70 15.89
C GLU A 180 -10.89 -1.79 14.66
N ASP A 181 -11.32 -1.19 13.55
CA ASP A 181 -10.54 -1.12 12.30
C ASP A 181 -9.27 -0.32 12.53
N ARG A 182 -9.36 0.84 13.21
CA ARG A 182 -8.19 1.66 13.56
C ARG A 182 -7.19 0.90 14.42
N ASN A 183 -7.65 0.19 15.44
CA ASN A 183 -6.80 -0.60 16.33
C ASN A 183 -6.14 -1.76 15.59
N THR A 184 -6.88 -2.42 14.70
CA THR A 184 -6.38 -3.50 13.85
C THR A 184 -5.30 -2.99 12.91
N ILE A 185 -5.57 -1.90 12.18
CA ILE A 185 -4.60 -1.28 11.27
C ILE A 185 -3.35 -0.82 12.03
N SER A 186 -3.51 -0.16 13.20
CA SER A 186 -2.38 0.27 14.04
C SER A 186 -1.48 -0.88 14.48
N THR A 187 -2.10 -2.01 14.86
CA THR A 187 -1.37 -3.24 15.21
C THR A 187 -0.55 -3.77 14.03
N TRP A 188 -1.14 -3.80 12.84
CA TRP A 188 -0.44 -4.24 11.64
C TRP A 188 0.67 -3.29 11.19
N ILE A 189 0.47 -1.98 11.33
CA ILE A 189 1.52 -0.97 11.09
C ILE A 189 2.70 -1.25 12.02
N THR A 190 2.44 -1.41 13.32
CA THR A 190 3.49 -1.66 14.33
C THR A 190 4.27 -2.95 14.03
N ARG A 191 3.56 -4.05 13.74
CA ARG A 191 4.19 -5.33 13.38
C ARG A 191 5.02 -5.24 12.10
N THR A 192 4.51 -4.56 11.08
CA THR A 192 5.20 -4.43 9.80
C THR A 192 6.43 -3.53 9.92
N LYS A 193 6.36 -2.46 10.72
CA LYS A 193 7.54 -1.64 11.05
C LYS A 193 8.63 -2.43 11.78
N LEU A 194 8.28 -3.24 12.79
CA LEU A 194 9.25 -4.08 13.49
C LEU A 194 9.97 -5.03 12.54
N ARG A 195 9.22 -5.66 11.63
CA ARG A 195 9.79 -6.52 10.58
C ARG A 195 10.71 -5.76 9.65
N LEU A 196 10.31 -4.57 9.19
CA LEU A 196 11.13 -3.73 8.32
C LEU A 196 12.46 -3.35 8.99
N VAL A 197 12.42 -2.92 10.26
CA VAL A 197 13.63 -2.58 11.03
C VAL A 197 14.59 -3.78 11.12
N ARG A 198 14.06 -4.97 11.37
CA ARG A 198 14.88 -6.19 11.42
C ARG A 198 15.38 -6.65 10.06
N CYS A 199 14.56 -6.51 9.02
CA CYS A 199 14.95 -6.75 7.64
C CYS A 199 16.17 -5.91 7.27
N ARG A 200 16.16 -4.62 7.58
CA ARG A 200 17.31 -3.71 7.39
C ARG A 200 18.54 -4.14 8.19
N ALA A 201 18.36 -4.56 9.45
CA ALA A 201 19.47 -5.07 10.25
C ALA A 201 20.10 -6.33 9.64
N ARG A 202 19.29 -7.22 9.04
CA ARG A 202 19.75 -8.44 8.37
C ARG A 202 20.54 -8.20 7.10
N MET A 203 20.37 -7.04 6.45
CA MET A 203 21.17 -6.68 5.27
C MET A 203 22.67 -6.54 5.59
N GLY A 204 23.03 -6.32 6.86
CA GLY A 204 24.42 -6.32 7.33
C GLY A 204 24.94 -7.66 7.86
N MET A 205 24.15 -8.73 7.79
CA MET A 205 24.49 -10.05 8.35
C MET A 205 24.99 -11.02 7.27
N THR A 206 25.72 -12.06 7.68
CA THR A 206 26.04 -13.19 6.79
C THR A 206 24.77 -13.98 6.44
N ASP A 207 24.73 -14.68 5.31
CA ASP A 207 23.54 -15.44 4.88
C ASP A 207 23.08 -16.47 5.94
N ARG A 208 24.04 -17.13 6.61
CA ARG A 208 23.77 -18.10 7.67
C ARG A 208 23.14 -17.45 8.90
N ASP A 209 23.65 -16.29 9.30
CA ASP A 209 23.13 -15.55 10.46
C ASP A 209 21.76 -14.92 10.14
N ARG A 210 21.56 -14.44 8.91
CA ARG A 210 20.28 -13.91 8.41
C ARG A 210 19.16 -14.95 8.53
N ILE A 211 19.37 -16.17 8.04
CA ILE A 211 18.34 -17.22 8.08
C ILE A 211 18.06 -17.64 9.52
N LYS A 212 19.12 -17.77 10.34
CA LYS A 212 18.97 -18.10 11.77
C LYS A 212 18.18 -17.03 12.51
N ASP A 213 18.46 -15.75 12.26
CA ASP A 213 17.73 -14.62 12.84
C ASP A 213 16.27 -14.57 12.35
N ALA A 214 16.03 -14.82 11.06
CA ALA A 214 14.69 -14.87 10.47
C ALA A 214 13.84 -16.01 11.07
N MET A 215 14.43 -17.17 11.33
CA MET A 215 13.74 -18.29 11.99
C MET A 215 13.53 -18.05 13.50
N ALA A 216 14.46 -17.37 14.15
CA ALA A 216 14.36 -16.97 15.55
C ALA A 216 13.47 -15.72 15.75
N ASP A 217 12.85 -15.22 14.67
CA ASP A 217 12.10 -13.98 14.67
C ASP A 217 10.80 -14.12 15.49
N GLN A 218 10.94 -13.86 16.79
CA GLN A 218 9.86 -13.71 17.76
C GLN A 218 9.13 -12.37 17.64
N ASN A 219 9.36 -11.52 16.61
CA ASN A 219 8.56 -10.30 16.42
C ASN A 219 7.08 -10.58 16.05
N LEU A 220 6.67 -11.85 16.05
CA LEU A 220 5.29 -12.31 16.07
C LEU A 220 4.66 -12.33 17.48
N VAL A 221 5.48 -12.32 18.54
CA VAL A 221 5.08 -12.40 19.95
C VAL A 221 5.16 -11.01 20.55
N ASP A 222 4.08 -10.25 20.34
CA ASP A 222 3.79 -8.92 20.90
C ASP A 222 4.81 -7.80 20.67
N ALA A 223 4.29 -6.66 20.23
CA ALA A 223 5.06 -5.47 19.96
C ALA A 223 5.93 -5.11 21.18
N ARG A 224 7.25 -5.19 21.01
CA ARG A 224 8.20 -4.69 22.01
C ARG A 224 7.85 -3.23 22.31
N TYR A 225 7.52 -2.95 23.56
CA TYR A 225 7.34 -1.60 24.07
C TYR A 225 8.57 -1.21 24.90
N PRO A 226 9.16 -0.03 24.70
CA PRO A 226 8.85 0.93 23.63
C PRO A 226 9.34 0.45 22.24
N PRO A 227 8.62 0.76 21.15
CA PRO A 227 9.07 0.46 19.80
C PRO A 227 10.45 1.06 19.49
N PRO A 228 11.32 0.37 18.73
CA PRO A 228 12.73 0.75 18.55
C PRO A 228 12.96 2.09 17.82
N TRP A 229 11.93 2.65 17.18
CA TRP A 229 11.97 3.97 16.54
C TRP A 229 11.49 5.10 17.45
N GLU A 230 11.03 4.80 18.66
CA GLU A 230 10.69 5.83 19.64
C GLU A 230 11.95 6.32 20.38
N PRO A 231 12.05 7.62 20.71
CA PRO A 231 13.21 8.18 21.40
C PRO A 231 13.59 7.41 22.68
N GLN A 232 12.60 6.97 23.44
CA GLN A 232 12.79 6.20 24.68
C GLN A 232 13.49 4.86 24.44
N ALA A 233 13.19 4.17 23.33
CA ALA A 233 13.83 2.90 22.99
C ALA A 233 15.29 3.11 22.55
N VAL A 234 15.55 4.20 21.82
CA VAL A 234 16.91 4.58 21.39
C VAL A 234 17.80 4.85 22.60
N GLU A 235 17.28 5.58 23.60
CA GLU A 235 17.98 5.85 24.86
C GLU A 235 18.29 4.56 25.64
N GLN A 236 17.35 3.62 25.73
CA GLN A 236 17.55 2.34 26.41
C GLN A 236 18.64 1.48 25.74
N VAL A 237 18.68 1.44 24.41
CA VAL A 237 19.72 0.73 23.66
C VAL A 237 21.09 1.37 23.86
N GLN A 238 21.18 2.70 23.86
CA GLN A 238 22.43 3.43 24.13
C GLN A 238 22.95 3.17 25.55
N GLN A 239 22.06 3.15 26.55
CA GLN A 239 22.44 2.83 27.93
C GLN A 239 22.93 1.38 28.09
N GLN A 240 22.28 0.41 27.44
CA GLN A 240 22.75 -0.98 27.44
C GLN A 240 24.11 -1.14 26.76
N GLN A 241 24.34 -0.46 25.64
CA GLN A 241 25.63 -0.47 24.95
C GLN A 241 26.74 0.14 25.82
N GLN A 242 26.46 1.25 26.51
CA GLN A 242 27.41 1.85 27.45
C GLN A 242 27.72 0.92 28.64
N GLN A 243 26.71 0.27 29.22
CA GLN A 243 26.92 -0.70 30.30
C GLN A 243 27.73 -1.92 29.86
N THR A 244 27.49 -2.41 28.64
CA THR A 244 28.23 -3.56 28.09
C THR A 244 29.69 -3.19 27.81
N GLN A 245 29.95 -1.98 27.31
CA GLN A 245 31.32 -1.46 27.12
C GLN A 245 32.05 -1.26 28.46
N LEU A 246 31.36 -0.76 29.48
CA LEU A 246 31.92 -0.60 30.82
C LEU A 246 32.26 -1.95 31.47
N GLN A 247 31.43 -2.98 31.29
CA GLN A 247 31.72 -4.33 31.77
C GLN A 247 32.91 -4.98 31.04
N GLN A 248 33.05 -4.73 29.73
CA GLN A 248 34.19 -5.22 28.95
C GLN A 248 35.50 -4.49 29.27
N GLN A 249 35.45 -3.25 29.77
CA GLN A 249 36.65 -2.53 30.24
C GLN A 249 37.08 -2.92 31.67
N GLN A 250 36.21 -3.58 32.43
CA GLN A 250 36.49 -4.06 33.79
C GLN A 250 36.87 -5.54 33.86
N SER A 251 36.93 -6.22 32.71
CA SER A 251 37.34 -7.63 32.55
C SER A 251 38.71 -7.71 31.88
#